data_AF-A0A0Q5Q1Q9-F1
#
_entry.id   AF-A0A0Q5Q1Q9-F1
#
_cell.length_a   1.000
_cell.length_b   1.000
_cell.length_c   1.000
_cell.angle_alpha   90.00
_cell.angle_beta   90.00
_cell.angle_gamma   90.00
#
_symmetry.space_group_name_H-M   'P 1'
#
loop_
_entity.id
_entity.type
_entity.pdbx_description
1 polymer ?
#
loop_
_entity_poly.entity_id
_entity_poly.type
_entity_poly.pdbx_seq_one_letter_code
_entity_poly.pdbx_strand_id
1 'polypeptide(L)'
;MRFGKNTPVKIKSFLGTLKSVEKVEDRENYWKLIGEKGKVIGQTEIIDGRVLVIFDKNLNEFGVENHNPVKNSLWIKMSDLELDDLS
;
A
#
# COMPACT_ATOMS: atom_id res chain seq x y z
N MET A 1 4.91 8.23 13.53
CA MET A 1 4.08 8.91 12.50
C MET A 1 2.71 8.25 12.48
N ARG A 2 1.63 9.02 12.40
CA ARG A 2 0.25 8.49 12.30
C ARG A 2 -0.37 9.03 11.01
N PHE A 3 -0.82 8.15 10.11
CA PHE A 3 -1.56 8.56 8.91
C PHE A 3 -3.05 8.59 9.23
N GLY A 4 -3.69 9.74 9.13
CA GLY A 4 -5.14 9.87 9.30
C GLY A 4 -5.92 9.41 8.07
N LYS A 5 -7.25 9.33 8.19
CA LYS A 5 -8.10 9.16 7.01
C LYS A 5 -7.89 10.33 6.04
N ASN A 6 -7.90 10.05 4.75
CA ASN A 6 -7.61 10.94 3.63
C ASN A 6 -6.17 11.47 3.56
N THR A 7 -5.25 10.98 4.40
CA THR A 7 -3.84 11.37 4.27
C THR A 7 -3.27 10.84 2.94
N PRO A 8 -2.72 11.73 2.08
CA PRO A 8 -2.05 11.32 0.85
C PRO A 8 -0.73 10.65 1.19
N VAL A 9 -0.48 9.50 0.56
CA VAL A 9 0.67 8.66 0.84
C VAL A 9 1.25 8.09 -0.44
N LYS A 10 2.53 7.74 -0.37
CA LYS A 10 3.24 6.98 -1.39
C LYS A 10 3.87 5.75 -0.75
N ILE A 11 3.87 4.64 -1.48
CA ILE A 11 4.56 3.42 -1.04
C ILE A 11 6.06 3.59 -1.24
N LYS A 12 6.84 3.45 -0.17
CA LYS A 12 8.31 3.46 -0.23
C LYS A 12 8.94 2.08 -0.11
N SER A 13 8.23 1.12 0.47
CA SER A 13 8.66 -0.29 0.58
C SER A 13 7.45 -1.21 0.75
N PHE A 14 7.64 -2.53 0.72
CA PHE A 14 6.62 -3.50 1.10
C PHE A 14 7.23 -4.56 2.00
N LEU A 15 6.58 -4.81 3.14
CA LEU A 15 7.09 -5.70 4.20
C LEU A 15 8.52 -5.32 4.64
N GLY A 16 8.85 -4.03 4.63
CA GLY A 16 10.17 -3.50 5.03
C GLY A 16 11.29 -3.67 3.99
N THR A 17 10.98 -4.09 2.76
CA THR A 17 11.98 -4.32 1.71
C THR A 17 11.60 -3.64 0.40
N LEU A 18 12.59 -3.35 -0.46
CA LEU A 18 12.37 -2.76 -1.79
C LEU A 18 12.10 -3.80 -2.88
N LYS A 19 12.32 -5.07 -2.57
CA LYS A 19 12.08 -6.22 -3.45
C LYS A 19 11.83 -7.46 -2.57
N SER A 20 11.10 -8.42 -3.11
CA SER A 20 10.93 -9.71 -2.44
C SER A 20 12.29 -10.39 -2.23
N VAL A 21 12.49 -10.95 -1.03
CA VAL A 21 13.65 -11.79 -0.69
C VAL A 21 13.51 -13.22 -1.23
N GLU A 22 12.28 -13.66 -1.44
CA GLU A 22 11.95 -14.98 -1.98
C GLU A 22 11.26 -14.87 -3.35
N LYS A 23 11.15 -15.99 -4.06
CA LYS A 23 10.40 -16.03 -5.30
C LYS A 23 8.91 -15.95 -4.96
N VAL A 24 8.28 -14.84 -5.33
CA VAL A 24 6.84 -14.59 -5.13
C VAL A 24 6.10 -14.78 -6.44
N GLU A 25 4.87 -15.29 -6.38
CA GLU A 25 4.00 -15.35 -7.56
C GLU A 25 3.66 -13.94 -8.05
N ASP A 26 3.52 -13.77 -9.36
CA ASP A 26 3.31 -12.44 -9.95
C ASP A 26 2.07 -11.72 -9.42
N ARG A 27 1.03 -12.50 -9.08
CA ARG A 27 -0.25 -12.02 -8.50
C ARG A 27 -0.13 -11.62 -7.04
N GLU A 28 0.88 -12.10 -6.33
CA GLU A 28 1.15 -11.76 -4.92
C GLU A 28 2.30 -10.73 -4.78
N ASN A 29 2.88 -10.31 -5.91
CA ASN A 29 4.06 -9.44 -5.93
C ASN A 29 3.70 -7.95 -5.76
N TYR A 30 3.27 -7.57 -4.55
CA TYR A 30 2.90 -6.19 -4.22
C TYR A 30 4.08 -5.20 -4.18
N TRP A 31 5.34 -5.67 -4.26
CA TRP A 31 6.50 -4.79 -4.45
C TRP A 31 6.41 -3.98 -5.76
N LYS A 32 5.63 -4.46 -6.75
CA LYS A 32 5.32 -3.71 -7.98
C LYS A 32 4.63 -2.37 -7.73
N LEU A 33 4.05 -2.17 -6.54
CA LEU A 33 3.34 -0.95 -6.16
C LEU A 33 4.24 0.08 -5.47
N ILE A 34 5.53 -0.22 -5.26
CA ILE A 34 6.47 0.76 -4.72
C ILE A 34 6.57 1.96 -5.67
N GLY A 35 6.41 3.16 -5.12
CA GLY A 35 6.34 4.40 -5.86
C GLY A 35 4.92 4.87 -6.17
N GLU A 36 3.93 3.97 -6.08
CA GLU A 36 2.53 4.32 -6.35
C GLU A 36 1.91 5.13 -5.21
N LYS A 37 0.98 5.99 -5.61
CA LYS A 37 0.32 6.98 -4.75
C LYS A 37 -1.11 6.57 -4.43
N GLY A 38 -1.57 7.04 -3.29
CA GLY A 38 -2.93 6.81 -2.84
C GLY A 38 -3.29 7.61 -1.60
N LYS A 39 -4.42 7.24 -1.01
CA LYS A 39 -4.95 7.88 0.20
C LYS A 39 -5.37 6.83 1.22
N VAL A 40 -5.12 7.12 2.49
CA VAL A 40 -5.61 6.27 3.58
C VAL A 40 -7.14 6.39 3.68
N ILE A 41 -7.86 5.29 3.52
CA ILE A 41 -9.34 5.29 3.56
C ILE A 41 -9.93 4.62 4.79
N GLY A 42 -9.12 3.84 5.52
CA GLY A 42 -9.56 3.13 6.71
C GLY A 42 -8.41 2.81 7.65
N GLN A 43 -8.74 2.83 8.94
CA GLN A 43 -7.94 2.26 10.02
C GLN A 43 -8.85 1.25 10.70
N THR A 44 -8.52 -0.03 10.67
CA THR A 44 -9.32 -1.05 11.39
C THR A 44 -8.66 -1.39 12.73
N GLU A 45 -8.10 -0.37 13.40
CA GLU A 45 -7.41 -0.47 14.68
C GLU A 45 -6.02 -1.14 14.61
N ILE A 46 -5.01 -0.46 15.17
CA ILE A 46 -3.83 -0.89 15.96
C ILE A 46 -3.19 -2.29 15.79
N ILE A 47 -3.80 -3.30 15.20
CA ILE A 47 -3.21 -4.61 14.93
C ILE A 47 -2.15 -4.44 13.82
N ASP A 48 -0.89 -4.63 14.20
CA ASP A 48 0.32 -4.60 13.37
C ASP A 48 0.68 -3.28 12.67
N GLY A 49 0.02 -2.17 13.02
CA GLY A 49 0.39 -0.85 12.50
C GLY A 49 0.20 -0.72 10.98
N ARG A 50 -0.84 -1.36 10.42
CA ARG A 50 -1.24 -1.24 9.02
C ARG A 50 -2.39 -0.24 8.82
N VAL A 51 -2.47 0.30 7.61
CA VAL A 51 -3.57 1.16 7.14
C VAL A 51 -4.08 0.65 5.80
N LEU A 52 -5.34 0.93 5.47
CA LEU A 52 -5.90 0.63 4.16
C LEU A 52 -5.69 1.84 3.24
N VAL A 53 -4.90 1.66 2.19
CA VAL A 53 -4.63 2.69 1.18
C VAL A 53 -5.42 2.37 -0.07
N ILE A 54 -6.21 3.31 -0.57
CA ILE A 54 -6.78 3.26 -1.92
C ILE A 54 -5.82 3.95 -2.89
N PHE A 55 -5.54 3.33 -4.03
CA PHE A 55 -4.60 3.86 -5.00
C PHE A 55 -5.27 4.78 -6.01
N ASP A 56 -4.50 5.73 -6.54
CA ASP A 56 -4.94 6.60 -7.63
C ASP A 56 -4.95 5.84 -8.97
N LYS A 57 -4.03 4.88 -9.14
CA LYS A 57 -3.97 3.98 -10.31
C LYS A 57 -4.80 2.72 -10.11
N ASN A 58 -5.19 2.09 -11.20
CA ASN A 58 -5.89 0.81 -11.19
C ASN A 58 -4.92 -0.36 -10.97
N LEU A 59 -5.03 -1.03 -9.82
CA LEU A 59 -4.18 -2.17 -9.44
C LEU A 59 -4.25 -3.35 -10.42
N ASN A 60 -5.32 -3.46 -11.22
CA ASN A 60 -5.42 -4.49 -12.25
C ASN A 60 -4.29 -4.38 -13.29
N GLU A 61 -3.73 -3.18 -13.51
CA GLU A 61 -2.60 -2.95 -14.41
C GLU A 61 -1.31 -3.63 -13.92
N PHE A 62 -1.21 -3.88 -12.61
CA PHE A 62 -0.05 -4.53 -11.99
C PHE A 62 -0.20 -6.05 -11.91
N GLY A 63 -1.38 -6.58 -12.24
CA GLY A 63 -1.68 -8.01 -12.20
C GLY A 63 -1.70 -8.60 -10.78
N VAL A 64 -1.74 -7.76 -9.75
CA VAL A 64 -1.80 -8.20 -8.35
C VAL A 64 -3.22 -8.56 -7.94
N GLU A 65 -3.36 -9.49 -7.00
CA GLU A 65 -4.66 -9.88 -6.48
C GLU A 65 -5.33 -8.75 -5.69
N ASN A 66 -6.65 -8.78 -5.67
CA ASN A 66 -7.46 -7.82 -4.94
C ASN A 66 -8.45 -8.54 -4.04
N HIS A 67 -7.96 -9.01 -2.89
CA HIS A 67 -8.78 -9.58 -1.82
C HIS A 67 -9.17 -8.54 -0.76
N ASN A 68 -8.89 -7.26 -1.02
CA ASN A 68 -9.12 -6.20 -0.05
C ASN A 68 -10.61 -5.83 -0.01
N PRO A 69 -11.14 -5.38 1.15
CA PRO A 69 -12.56 -5.06 1.30
C PRO A 69 -13.03 -3.92 0.39
N VAL A 70 -12.09 -3.11 -0.08
CA VAL A 70 -12.33 -2.05 -1.07
C VAL A 70 -11.49 -2.36 -2.31
N LYS A 71 -12.13 -2.37 -3.48
CA LYS A 71 -11.40 -2.51 -4.74
C LYS A 71 -10.33 -1.42 -4.85
N ASN A 72 -9.23 -1.75 -5.48
CA ASN A 72 -8.11 -0.84 -5.69
C ASN A 72 -7.47 -0.35 -4.38
N SER A 73 -7.51 -1.17 -3.32
CA SER A 73 -6.87 -0.86 -2.05
C SER A 73 -5.90 -1.95 -1.62
N LEU A 74 -5.03 -1.64 -0.65
CA LEU A 74 -4.10 -2.58 -0.01
C LEU A 74 -3.93 -2.25 1.48
N TRP A 75 -3.96 -3.29 2.31
CA TRP A 75 -3.50 -3.23 3.69
C TRP A 75 -1.97 -3.21 3.75
N ILE A 76 -1.38 -2.10 4.19
CA ILE A 76 0.08 -1.91 4.19
C ILE A 76 0.56 -1.31 5.51
N LYS A 77 1.78 -1.66 5.94
CA LYS A 77 2.37 -1.12 7.17
C LYS A 77 2.60 0.38 7.03
N MET A 78 2.34 1.14 8.10
CA MET A 78 2.67 2.56 8.12
C MET A 78 4.17 2.83 7.91
N SER A 79 5.03 1.92 8.36
CA SER A 79 6.48 2.02 8.14
C SER A 79 6.90 1.93 6.66
N ASP A 80 6.03 1.37 5.82
CA ASP A 80 6.23 1.17 4.38
C ASP A 80 5.68 2.34 3.54
N LEU A 81 5.16 3.38 4.20
CA LEU A 81 4.59 4.57 3.59
C LEU A 81 5.42 5.83 3.90
N GLU A 82 5.29 6.82 3.03
CA GLU A 82 5.69 8.21 3.24
C GLU A 82 4.55 9.16 2.87
N LEU A 83 4.56 10.39 3.40
CA LEU A 83 3.63 11.42 2.95
C LEU A 83 3.94 11.74 1.49
N ASP A 84 2.89 11.79 0.67
CA ASP A 84 3.01 12.37 -0.67
C ASP A 84 2.90 13.89 -0.52
N ASP A 85 3.98 14.50 -0.08
CA ASP A 85 4.10 15.96 -0.06
C ASP A 85 4.17 16.43 -1.52
N LEU A 86 3.05 16.99 -1.99
CA LEU A 86 2.95 17.70 -3.27
C LEU A 86 4.02 18.80 -3.27
N SER A 87 5.16 18.51 -3.90
CA SER A 87 6.17 19.49 -4.27
C SER A 87 5.94 19.95 -5.70
#